data_AF-E3H3D6-F1
#
_entry.id   AF-E3H3D6-F1
#
_cell.length_a   1.000
_cell.length_b   1.000
_cell.length_c   1.000
_cell.angle_alpha   90.00
_cell.angle_beta   90.00
_cell.angle_gamma   90.00
#
_symmetry.space_group_name_H-M   'P 1'
#
loop_
_entity.id
_entity.type
_entity.pdbx_description
1 polymer ?
#
loop_
_entity_poly.entity_id
_entity_poly.type
_entity_poly.pdbx_seq_one_letter_code
_entity_poly.pdbx_strand_id
1 'polypeptide(L)'
;MDAHAVFAADFTGIFLLGFRRSTDVNRPGGLVLVFPNFESFHYGVTAVRLEGMGTPNSHEITAEDLYKVVDQIALTMPLATSDQPFGPRNTVYRISGKIFAMYTDGIGYPIVNLKTDPEESEVLQRMYPSIIPGWHMNKRHWISVGAGKGVTRQLLEELIEDAYLRIMYALPKAKRPIEFRERPVPEKH
;
A
#
# COMPACT_ATOMS: atom_id res chain seq x y z
N MET A 1 -23.59 -26.81 8.04
CA MET A 1 -24.43 -27.07 6.85
C MET A 1 -24.23 -25.89 5.95
N ASP A 2 -23.57 -26.16 4.84
CA ASP A 2 -22.49 -25.31 4.38
C ASP A 2 -22.75 -24.86 2.95
N ALA A 3 -22.24 -23.69 2.58
CA ALA A 3 -22.18 -23.25 1.19
C ALA A 3 -20.88 -22.48 0.98
N HIS A 4 -19.91 -23.13 0.36
CA HIS A 4 -18.71 -22.44 -0.14
C HIS A 4 -19.06 -21.64 -1.40
N ALA A 5 -18.42 -20.48 -1.57
CA ALA A 5 -18.26 -19.85 -2.87
C ALA A 5 -16.82 -19.34 -2.99
N VAL A 6 -16.02 -19.98 -3.84
CA VAL A 6 -14.70 -19.50 -4.25
C VAL A 6 -14.89 -18.69 -5.54
N PHE A 7 -14.19 -17.57 -5.68
CA PHE A 7 -14.14 -16.86 -6.95
C PHE A 7 -12.69 -16.51 -7.31
N ALA A 8 -12.29 -16.90 -8.53
CA ALA A 8 -11.00 -16.59 -9.11
C ALA A 8 -11.19 -16.45 -10.64
N ALA A 9 -10.73 -15.33 -11.20
CA ALA A 9 -10.68 -15.10 -12.64
C ALA A 9 -9.66 -13.98 -12.92
N ASP A 10 -8.66 -14.29 -13.73
CA ASP A 10 -7.59 -13.37 -14.14
C ASP A 10 -7.87 -12.74 -15.53
N PHE A 11 -7.31 -11.54 -15.74
CA PHE A 11 -6.89 -10.94 -17.03
C PHE A 11 -7.81 -11.02 -18.28
N THR A 12 -8.12 -9.86 -18.87
CA THR A 12 -7.56 -9.37 -20.17
C THR A 12 -8.43 -8.28 -20.82
N GLY A 13 -7.83 -7.16 -21.26
CA GLY A 13 -8.34 -6.33 -22.37
C GLY A 13 -8.95 -4.94 -22.06
N ILE A 14 -8.74 -4.00 -22.99
CA ILE A 14 -9.31 -2.62 -23.08
C ILE A 14 -9.61 -2.34 -24.59
N PHE A 15 -10.17 -1.17 -24.98
CA PHE A 15 -10.36 -0.59 -26.38
C PHE A 15 -11.79 -0.77 -27.02
N LEU A 16 -12.66 0.23 -27.38
CA LEU A 16 -12.62 1.71 -27.64
C LEU A 16 -13.79 2.60 -27.08
N LEU A 17 -13.53 3.73 -26.35
CA LEU A 17 -14.50 4.64 -25.64
C LEU A 17 -15.33 5.61 -26.53
N GLY A 18 -16.57 5.95 -26.13
CA GLY A 18 -17.37 7.02 -26.75
C GLY A 18 -18.13 7.94 -25.76
N PHE A 19 -17.95 9.26 -25.89
CA PHE A 19 -18.69 10.27 -25.11
C PHE A 19 -19.96 10.77 -25.84
N ARG A 20 -21.08 10.89 -25.11
CA ARG A 20 -22.29 11.61 -25.56
C ARG A 20 -22.76 12.53 -24.44
N ARG A 21 -23.06 13.80 -24.76
CA ARG A 21 -23.65 14.73 -23.77
C ARG A 21 -25.05 14.27 -23.36
N SER A 22 -25.34 14.32 -22.06
CA SER A 22 -26.73 14.39 -21.57
C SER A 22 -27.35 15.73 -21.97
N THR A 23 -28.66 15.73 -22.22
CA THR A 23 -29.45 16.92 -22.55
C THR A 23 -30.64 17.12 -21.60
N ASP A 24 -30.68 16.41 -20.47
CA ASP A 24 -31.64 16.65 -19.38
C ASP A 24 -31.12 17.81 -18.50
N VAL A 25 -31.91 18.87 -18.37
CA VAL A 25 -31.53 20.12 -17.68
C VAL A 25 -32.04 20.20 -16.23
N ASN A 26 -32.84 19.23 -15.77
CA ASN A 26 -33.54 19.28 -14.47
C ASN A 26 -33.11 18.18 -13.48
N ARG A 27 -31.87 17.69 -13.58
CA ARG A 27 -31.23 16.86 -12.55
C ARG A 27 -29.77 17.28 -12.31
N PRO A 28 -29.38 17.67 -11.08
CA PRO A 28 -27.97 17.77 -10.72
C PRO A 28 -27.40 16.36 -10.48
N GLY A 29 -26.89 15.70 -11.52
CA GLY A 29 -26.44 14.31 -11.42
C GLY A 29 -25.36 13.88 -12.40
N GLY A 30 -24.30 13.29 -11.84
CA GLY A 30 -23.49 12.20 -12.41
C GLY A 30 -22.84 12.39 -13.79
N LEU A 31 -21.50 12.48 -13.81
CA LEU A 31 -20.73 12.08 -14.98
C LEU A 31 -20.76 10.54 -15.09
N VAL A 32 -21.13 10.01 -16.25
CA VAL A 32 -21.08 8.57 -16.55
C VAL A 32 -19.91 8.29 -17.47
N LEU A 33 -19.05 7.32 -17.12
CA LEU A 33 -17.98 6.81 -17.96
C LEU A 33 -18.36 5.42 -18.47
N VAL A 34 -18.21 5.18 -19.78
CA VAL A 34 -18.49 3.89 -20.42
C VAL A 34 -17.23 3.44 -21.14
N PHE A 35 -16.31 2.82 -20.40
CA PHE A 35 -15.11 2.16 -20.93
C PHE A 35 -15.51 1.27 -22.10
N PRO A 36 -14.86 1.44 -23.25
CA PRO A 36 -13.47 0.98 -23.37
C PRO A 36 -12.38 2.07 -23.66
N ASN A 37 -11.48 2.02 -24.69
CA ASN A 37 -10.17 2.78 -24.82
C ASN A 37 -10.12 4.07 -24.00
N PHE A 38 -9.33 4.15 -22.93
CA PHE A 38 -8.82 5.47 -22.52
C PHE A 38 -7.49 5.39 -21.78
N GLU A 39 -6.62 6.34 -22.11
CA GLU A 39 -5.46 6.79 -21.34
C GLU A 39 -5.57 8.33 -21.28
N SER A 40 -4.97 8.96 -20.28
CA SER A 40 -5.03 10.40 -19.94
C SER A 40 -6.15 10.80 -18.97
N PHE A 41 -5.75 11.20 -17.77
CA PHE A 41 -6.44 12.22 -16.98
C PHE A 41 -5.38 13.19 -16.43
N HIS A 42 -5.62 14.49 -16.55
CA HIS A 42 -4.67 15.51 -16.08
C HIS A 42 -4.79 15.73 -14.57
N TYR A 43 -3.66 15.87 -13.89
CA TYR A 43 -3.60 16.18 -12.46
C TYR A 43 -3.95 17.65 -12.22
N GLY A 44 -5.21 17.93 -11.90
CA GLY A 44 -5.71 19.26 -11.54
C GLY A 44 -6.25 19.25 -10.11
N VAL A 45 -5.67 20.06 -9.22
CA VAL A 45 -6.03 20.07 -7.80
C VAL A 45 -7.47 20.55 -7.60
N THR A 46 -8.37 19.62 -7.26
CA THR A 46 -9.72 19.90 -6.76
C THR A 46 -10.02 18.90 -5.64
N ALA A 47 -10.25 19.39 -4.43
CA ALA A 47 -10.54 18.54 -3.28
C ALA A 47 -11.98 17.97 -3.36
N VAL A 48 -12.12 16.78 -3.94
CA VAL A 48 -13.39 16.03 -3.91
C VAL A 48 -13.57 15.44 -2.51
N ARG A 49 -14.51 16.00 -1.74
CA ARG A 49 -14.87 15.50 -0.42
C ARG A 49 -15.68 14.19 -0.56
N LEU A 50 -15.03 13.06 -0.34
CA LEU A 50 -15.60 11.72 -0.43
C LEU A 50 -16.53 11.39 0.76
N GLU A 51 -17.71 12.01 0.80
CA GLU A 51 -18.83 11.51 1.61
C GLU A 51 -19.42 10.26 0.92
N GLY A 52 -19.39 9.09 1.55
CA GLY A 52 -20.25 7.96 1.15
C GLY A 52 -19.62 6.61 0.78
N MET A 53 -18.28 6.45 0.78
CA MET A 53 -17.69 5.10 0.76
C MET A 53 -17.53 4.56 2.18
N GLY A 54 -18.62 4.00 2.73
CA GLY A 54 -18.56 3.19 3.94
C GLY A 54 -17.84 1.87 3.67
N THR A 55 -16.53 1.83 3.91
CA THR A 55 -15.72 0.63 3.70
C THR A 55 -16.04 -0.44 4.75
N PRO A 56 -16.51 -1.64 4.36
CA PRO A 56 -16.56 -2.75 5.31
C PRO A 56 -15.13 -3.08 5.74
N ASN A 57 -14.91 -3.16 7.06
CA ASN A 57 -13.61 -3.29 7.71
C ASN A 57 -12.73 -2.01 7.71
N SER A 58 -13.33 -0.84 8.00
CA SER A 58 -12.60 0.35 8.48
C SER A 58 -12.20 0.25 9.97
N HIS A 59 -11.80 -0.94 10.44
CA HIS A 59 -11.37 -1.13 11.83
C HIS A 59 -9.91 -0.70 12.00
N GLU A 60 -9.66 0.13 13.02
CA GLU A 60 -8.31 0.43 13.48
C GLU A 60 -7.65 -0.85 14.00
N ILE A 61 -6.37 -1.04 13.70
CA ILE A 61 -5.64 -2.24 14.05
C ILE A 61 -5.27 -2.21 15.54
N THR A 62 -5.36 -3.38 16.19
CA THR A 62 -4.94 -3.60 17.58
C THR A 62 -3.43 -3.82 17.64
N ALA A 63 -2.82 -3.67 18.82
CA ALA A 63 -1.39 -3.98 18.98
C ALA A 63 -1.12 -5.49 18.73
N GLU A 64 -2.10 -6.31 19.10
CA GLU A 64 -2.10 -7.76 19.06
C GLU A 64 -2.23 -8.31 17.62
N ASP A 65 -3.08 -7.70 16.77
CA ASP A 65 -3.25 -8.08 15.37
C ASP A 65 -2.16 -7.52 14.44
N LEU A 66 -1.40 -6.49 14.86
CA LEU A 66 -0.42 -5.80 14.02
C LEU A 66 0.58 -6.78 13.37
N TYR A 67 1.12 -7.74 14.14
CA TYR A 67 2.01 -8.77 13.58
C TYR A 67 1.36 -9.55 12.44
N LYS A 68 0.16 -10.07 12.70
CA LYS A 68 -0.58 -10.96 11.80
C LYS A 68 -1.01 -10.24 10.53
N VAL A 69 -1.41 -8.98 10.62
CA VAL A 69 -1.76 -8.17 9.44
C VAL A 69 -0.51 -7.87 8.61
N VAL A 70 0.61 -7.45 9.24
CA VAL A 70 1.86 -7.18 8.54
C VAL A 70 2.40 -8.44 7.84
N ASP A 71 2.38 -9.60 8.49
CA ASP A 71 2.82 -10.87 7.92
C ASP A 71 1.95 -11.31 6.73
N GLN A 72 0.61 -11.20 6.86
CA GLN A 72 -0.32 -11.50 5.78
C GLN A 72 -0.16 -10.60 4.55
N ILE A 73 0.18 -9.31 4.73
CA ILE A 73 0.41 -8.37 3.62
C ILE A 73 1.81 -8.56 3.03
N ALA A 74 2.83 -8.68 3.87
CA ALA A 74 4.22 -8.77 3.40
C ALA A 74 4.52 -10.09 2.66
N LEU A 75 3.79 -11.17 2.93
CA LEU A 75 3.98 -12.48 2.30
C LEU A 75 3.14 -12.71 1.02
N THR A 76 2.16 -11.85 0.69
CA THR A 76 1.52 -11.88 -0.65
C THR A 76 2.35 -11.17 -1.72
N MET A 77 3.32 -10.35 -1.31
CA MET A 77 4.18 -9.58 -2.22
C MET A 77 5.15 -10.49 -3.02
N PRO A 78 5.24 -10.37 -4.36
CA PRO A 78 6.08 -11.26 -5.18
C PRO A 78 7.57 -11.27 -4.79
N LEU A 79 8.13 -12.48 -4.64
CA LEU A 79 9.51 -12.73 -4.19
C LEU A 79 9.83 -12.20 -2.77
N ALA A 80 8.83 -11.91 -1.94
CA ALA A 80 9.05 -11.60 -0.53
C ALA A 80 9.41 -12.86 0.28
N THR A 81 10.26 -12.67 1.28
CA THR A 81 10.69 -13.72 2.24
C THR A 81 10.79 -13.13 3.63
N SER A 82 10.32 -13.85 4.66
CA SER A 82 10.52 -13.49 6.06
C SER A 82 11.69 -14.24 6.71
N ASP A 83 12.42 -13.57 7.61
CA ASP A 83 13.46 -14.16 8.46
C ASP A 83 13.49 -13.52 9.86
N GLN A 84 14.05 -14.23 10.86
CA GLN A 84 14.13 -13.76 12.25
C GLN A 84 15.58 -13.64 12.77
N PRO A 85 16.39 -12.74 12.18
CA PRO A 85 17.84 -12.66 12.44
C PRO A 85 18.17 -12.07 13.82
N PHE A 86 17.20 -11.42 14.47
CA PHE A 86 17.33 -10.81 15.79
C PHE A 86 16.41 -11.50 16.83
N GLY A 87 16.15 -12.79 16.64
CA GLY A 87 15.32 -13.60 17.52
C GLY A 87 13.81 -13.51 17.25
N PRO A 88 12.99 -14.31 17.95
CA PRO A 88 11.61 -14.65 17.55
C PRO A 88 10.58 -13.52 17.65
N ARG A 89 10.97 -12.35 18.17
CA ARG A 89 10.13 -11.12 18.22
C ARG A 89 10.47 -10.11 17.12
N ASN A 90 11.42 -10.42 16.25
CA ASN A 90 11.94 -9.52 15.22
C ASN A 90 11.84 -10.18 13.83
N THR A 91 10.66 -10.10 13.21
CA THR A 91 10.44 -10.64 11.86
C THR A 91 10.78 -9.58 10.80
N VAL A 92 11.73 -9.91 9.94
CA VAL A 92 12.27 -9.05 8.88
C VAL A 92 11.75 -9.56 7.53
N TYR A 93 11.25 -8.66 6.67
CA TYR A 93 10.73 -9.01 5.35
C TYR A 93 11.63 -8.44 4.24
N ARG A 94 12.00 -9.29 3.28
CA ARG A 94 13.02 -8.99 2.27
C ARG A 94 12.60 -9.37 0.85
N ILE A 95 13.19 -8.70 -0.13
CA ILE A 95 13.18 -9.07 -1.55
C ILE A 95 14.63 -9.21 -2.00
N SER A 96 15.05 -10.37 -2.55
CA SER A 96 16.44 -10.59 -3.01
C SER A 96 17.51 -10.20 -1.96
N GLY A 97 17.22 -10.40 -0.66
CA GLY A 97 18.10 -10.06 0.47
C GLY A 97 18.03 -8.60 0.97
N LYS A 98 17.33 -7.69 0.26
CA LYS A 98 17.10 -6.31 0.70
C LYS A 98 15.84 -6.22 1.56
N ILE A 99 15.96 -5.67 2.78
CA ILE A 99 14.83 -5.43 3.68
C ILE A 99 13.93 -4.31 3.12
N PHE A 100 12.60 -4.50 3.19
CA PHE A 100 11.59 -3.47 2.96
C PHE A 100 10.77 -3.16 4.22
N ALA A 101 10.39 -4.19 4.98
CA ALA A 101 9.66 -4.08 6.25
C ALA A 101 10.35 -4.88 7.37
N MET A 102 10.15 -4.49 8.63
CA MET A 102 10.60 -5.22 9.82
C MET A 102 9.63 -5.00 10.97
N TYR A 103 8.99 -6.06 11.46
CA TYR A 103 8.20 -6.06 12.67
C TYR A 103 9.09 -6.28 13.92
N THR A 104 8.85 -5.54 14.99
CA THR A 104 9.46 -5.73 16.30
C THR A 104 8.42 -5.72 17.42
N ASP A 105 8.44 -6.76 18.24
CA ASP A 105 7.84 -6.83 19.58
C ASP A 105 8.91 -6.80 20.68
N GLY A 106 8.53 -6.41 21.90
CA GLY A 106 9.36 -6.46 23.10
C GLY A 106 9.91 -5.13 23.58
N ILE A 107 9.55 -4.01 22.94
CA ILE A 107 9.98 -2.64 23.33
C ILE A 107 8.93 -1.90 24.18
N GLY A 108 7.97 -2.62 24.74
CA GLY A 108 6.81 -2.09 25.45
C GLY A 108 5.58 -1.86 24.55
N TYR A 109 5.78 -1.73 23.24
CA TYR A 109 4.70 -1.65 22.24
C TYR A 109 5.18 -2.24 20.91
N PRO A 110 4.35 -3.01 20.16
CA PRO A 110 4.75 -3.56 18.87
C PRO A 110 4.71 -2.51 17.76
N ILE A 111 5.70 -2.56 16.86
CA ILE A 111 5.82 -1.63 15.72
C ILE A 111 6.26 -2.36 14.45
N VAL A 112 5.93 -1.79 13.29
CA VAL A 112 6.54 -2.15 12.00
C VAL A 112 7.38 -1.00 11.45
N ASN A 113 8.67 -1.25 11.25
CA ASN A 113 9.59 -0.37 10.54
C ASN A 113 9.41 -0.57 9.03
N LEU A 114 8.99 0.48 8.32
CA LEU A 114 8.76 0.48 6.87
C LEU A 114 9.66 1.49 6.17
N LYS A 115 10.04 1.21 4.91
CA LYS A 115 10.74 2.17 4.05
C LYS A 115 9.77 3.12 3.36
N THR A 116 10.19 4.38 3.25
CA THR A 116 9.39 5.47 2.66
C THR A 116 10.32 6.51 2.04
N ASP A 117 9.77 7.44 1.28
CA ASP A 117 10.44 8.66 0.86
C ASP A 117 10.72 9.61 2.04
N PRO A 118 11.83 10.39 2.03
CA PRO A 118 11.98 11.54 2.91
C PRO A 118 10.77 12.49 2.95
N GLU A 119 10.12 12.77 1.82
CA GLU A 119 9.01 13.73 1.75
C GLU A 119 7.70 13.13 2.30
N GLU A 120 7.36 11.90 1.86
CA GLU A 120 6.25 11.10 2.41
C GLU A 120 6.37 10.94 3.94
N SER A 121 7.58 10.63 4.43
CA SER A 121 7.86 10.43 5.85
C SER A 121 7.43 11.60 6.72
N GLU A 122 7.67 12.84 6.27
CA GLU A 122 7.22 14.03 7.00
C GLU A 122 5.71 14.24 6.94
N VAL A 123 5.05 13.89 5.83
CA VAL A 123 3.58 14.00 5.71
C VAL A 123 2.89 12.96 6.60
N LEU A 124 3.34 11.69 6.54
CA LEU A 124 2.76 10.58 7.31
C LEU A 124 2.84 10.82 8.82
N GLN A 125 3.97 11.32 9.32
CA GLN A 125 4.13 11.68 10.74
C GLN A 125 3.25 12.85 11.19
N ARG A 126 2.87 13.76 10.29
CA ARG A 126 1.93 14.86 10.59
C ARG A 126 0.47 14.40 10.54
N MET A 127 0.16 13.39 9.72
CA MET A 127 -1.18 12.85 9.55
C MET A 127 -1.56 11.81 10.62
N TYR A 128 -0.61 10.95 11.03
CA TYR A 128 -0.87 9.79 11.88
C TYR A 128 0.00 9.81 13.14
N PRO A 129 -0.55 10.11 14.34
CA PRO A 129 0.22 10.18 15.59
C PRO A 129 0.93 8.88 16.01
N SER A 130 0.50 7.72 15.50
CA SER A 130 1.17 6.42 15.69
C SER A 130 2.34 6.16 14.71
N ILE A 131 2.62 7.08 13.78
CA ILE A 131 3.76 7.01 12.85
C ILE A 131 4.86 7.95 13.35
N ILE A 132 6.06 7.40 13.58
CA ILE A 132 7.23 8.12 14.11
C ILE A 132 8.48 7.87 13.24
N PRO A 133 9.54 8.69 13.36
CA PRO A 133 10.80 8.45 12.64
C PRO A 133 11.42 7.08 13.01
N GLY A 134 11.84 6.32 12.00
CA GLY A 134 12.25 4.92 12.13
C GLY A 134 13.13 4.58 13.34
N TRP A 135 12.56 3.85 14.29
CA TRP A 135 13.21 3.35 15.49
C TRP A 135 14.33 2.37 15.13
N HIS A 136 15.52 2.61 15.68
CA HIS A 136 16.78 1.91 15.36
C HIS A 136 17.19 1.93 13.86
N MET A 137 16.53 2.74 13.03
CA MET A 137 16.77 2.85 11.58
C MET A 137 17.21 4.26 11.17
N ASN A 138 17.54 4.44 9.87
CA ASN A 138 17.81 5.77 9.32
C ASN A 138 16.49 6.55 9.16
N LYS A 139 16.24 7.47 10.09
CA LYS A 139 15.05 8.31 10.21
C LYS A 139 14.65 9.12 8.95
N ARG A 140 15.53 9.27 7.96
CA ARG A 140 15.21 9.91 6.66
C ARG A 140 14.56 8.97 5.63
N HIS A 141 14.65 7.66 5.81
CA HIS A 141 14.21 6.66 4.82
C HIS A 141 13.38 5.52 5.43
N TRP A 142 13.04 5.67 6.71
CA TRP A 142 12.29 4.70 7.49
C TRP A 142 11.36 5.42 8.46
N ILE A 143 10.15 4.89 8.58
CA ILE A 143 9.16 5.22 9.61
C ILE A 143 8.90 3.97 10.46
N SER A 144 8.51 4.16 11.72
CA SER A 144 7.90 3.12 12.53
C SER A 144 6.41 3.41 12.62
N VAL A 145 5.59 2.44 12.21
CA VAL A 145 4.14 2.46 12.38
C VAL A 145 3.79 1.58 13.58
N GLY A 146 3.28 2.20 14.64
CA GLY A 146 2.53 1.50 15.68
C GLY A 146 1.05 1.39 15.31
N ALA A 147 0.32 0.53 16.00
CA ALA A 147 -1.13 0.52 15.92
C ALA A 147 -1.74 1.78 16.59
N GLY A 148 -3.07 1.99 16.47
CA GLY A 148 -3.77 3.14 17.04
C GLY A 148 -4.48 4.02 16.00
N LYS A 149 -4.79 5.26 16.38
CA LYS A 149 -5.81 6.07 15.70
C LYS A 149 -5.48 6.34 14.23
N GLY A 150 -6.41 5.96 13.35
CA GLY A 150 -6.28 6.07 11.89
C GLY A 150 -5.40 5.00 11.23
N VAL A 151 -4.76 4.12 11.99
CA VAL A 151 -3.95 3.01 11.44
C VAL A 151 -4.86 1.82 11.15
N THR A 152 -5.36 1.75 9.92
CA THR A 152 -6.22 0.65 9.45
C THR A 152 -5.43 -0.37 8.64
N ARG A 153 -6.08 -1.49 8.29
CA ARG A 153 -5.51 -2.50 7.40
C ARG A 153 -5.14 -1.95 6.03
N GLN A 154 -5.96 -1.05 5.48
CA GLN A 154 -5.74 -0.43 4.17
C GLN A 154 -4.48 0.46 4.18
N LEU A 155 -4.28 1.25 5.24
CA LEU A 155 -3.06 2.05 5.39
C LEU A 155 -1.80 1.17 5.50
N LEU A 156 -1.87 0.02 6.16
CA LEU A 156 -0.75 -0.92 6.18
C LEU A 156 -0.55 -1.61 4.82
N GLU A 157 -1.61 -1.88 4.06
CA GLU A 157 -1.51 -2.41 2.69
C GLU A 157 -0.76 -1.43 1.78
N GLU A 158 -1.19 -0.16 1.78
CA GLU A 158 -0.56 0.94 1.04
C GLU A 158 0.93 1.11 1.43
N LEU A 159 1.23 1.33 2.72
CA LEU A 159 2.60 1.58 3.18
C LEU A 159 3.55 0.38 3.03
N ILE A 160 3.04 -0.85 3.05
CA ILE A 160 3.85 -2.05 2.79
C ILE A 160 4.09 -2.24 1.29
N GLU A 161 3.10 -1.96 0.42
CA GLU A 161 3.26 -1.98 -1.03
C GLU A 161 4.29 -0.93 -1.47
N ASP A 162 4.21 0.31 -0.99
CA ASP A 162 5.18 1.36 -1.32
C ASP A 162 6.61 0.97 -0.87
N ALA A 163 6.77 0.48 0.36
CA ALA A 163 8.05 -0.02 0.86
C ALA A 163 8.62 -1.17 -0.01
N TYR A 164 7.76 -2.08 -0.46
CA TYR A 164 8.08 -3.19 -1.35
C TYR A 164 8.49 -2.69 -2.75
N LEU A 165 7.67 -1.86 -3.41
CA LEU A 165 7.90 -1.30 -4.73
C LEU A 165 9.20 -0.49 -4.76
N ARG A 166 9.44 0.33 -3.74
CA ARG A 166 10.66 1.13 -3.57
C ARG A 166 11.93 0.29 -3.46
N ILE A 167 11.83 -0.97 -3.02
CA ILE A 167 12.93 -1.95 -3.08
C ILE A 167 12.97 -2.70 -4.42
N MET A 168 11.83 -3.09 -4.99
CA MET A 168 11.77 -3.77 -6.28
C MET A 168 12.36 -2.93 -7.41
N TYR A 169 12.01 -1.64 -7.50
CA TYR A 169 12.62 -0.70 -8.45
C TYR A 169 14.08 -0.38 -8.15
N ALA A 170 14.55 -0.56 -6.91
CA ALA A 170 15.96 -0.45 -6.53
C ALA A 170 16.79 -1.73 -6.79
N LEU A 171 16.17 -2.83 -7.28
CA LEU A 171 16.90 -4.01 -7.74
C LEU A 171 17.38 -3.84 -9.21
N PRO A 172 18.54 -4.43 -9.59
CA PRO A 172 18.95 -4.52 -10.99
C PRO A 172 17.90 -5.27 -11.82
N LYS A 173 17.63 -4.86 -13.06
CA LYS A 173 16.56 -5.43 -13.91
C LYS A 173 16.56 -6.97 -13.94
N ALA A 174 17.73 -7.61 -14.01
CA ALA A 174 17.86 -9.06 -14.02
C ALA A 174 17.26 -9.77 -12.78
N LYS A 175 17.25 -9.13 -11.61
CA LYS A 175 16.69 -9.67 -10.35
C LYS A 175 15.20 -9.34 -10.13
N ARG A 176 14.57 -8.59 -11.05
CA ARG A 176 13.14 -8.30 -10.98
C ARG A 176 12.32 -9.40 -11.67
N PRO A 177 11.08 -9.66 -11.22
CA PRO A 177 10.07 -10.38 -11.99
C PRO A 177 9.84 -9.74 -13.37
N ILE A 178 9.25 -10.47 -14.31
CA ILE A 178 9.14 -10.05 -15.70
C ILE A 178 8.31 -8.76 -15.81
N GLU A 179 7.19 -8.67 -15.08
CA GLU A 179 6.31 -7.50 -15.04
C GLU A 179 6.98 -6.22 -14.50
N PHE A 180 8.09 -6.35 -13.75
CA PHE A 180 8.88 -5.22 -13.22
C PHE A 180 10.16 -4.89 -14.04
N ARG A 181 10.42 -5.62 -15.14
CA ARG A 181 11.56 -5.34 -16.07
C ARG A 181 11.23 -4.27 -17.10
N GLU A 182 9.98 -4.26 -17.55
CA GLU A 182 9.47 -3.42 -18.64
C GLU A 182 8.78 -2.16 -18.13
N ARG A 183 8.16 -2.20 -16.94
CA ARG A 183 7.66 -1.00 -16.25
C ARG A 183 8.77 0.06 -16.12
N PRO A 184 8.50 1.35 -16.40
CA PRO A 184 9.43 2.41 -16.08
C PRO A 184 9.68 2.42 -14.57
N VAL A 185 10.89 2.81 -14.16
CA VAL A 185 11.15 3.15 -12.76
C VAL A 185 10.55 4.54 -12.53
N PRO A 186 9.68 4.74 -11.53
CA PRO A 186 9.18 6.06 -11.19
C PRO A 186 10.34 7.05 -10.99
N GLU A 187 10.18 8.27 -11.48
CA GLU A 187 11.17 9.31 -11.21
C GLU A 187 11.25 9.56 -9.70
N LYS A 188 12.44 9.88 -9.21
CA LYS A 188 12.59 10.36 -7.85
C LYS A 188 12.27 11.85 -7.87
N HIS A 189 11.29 12.23 -7.07
CA HIS A 189 11.19 13.59 -6.56
C HIS A 189 12.40 13.86 -5.63
#